data_AF-A0AAU9FFN3-F1
#
_entry.id   AF-A0AAU9FFN3-F1
#
_cell.length_a   1.000
_cell.length_b   1.000
_cell.length_c   1.000
_cell.angle_alpha   90.00
_cell.angle_beta   90.00
_cell.angle_gamma   90.00
#
_symmetry.space_group_name_H-M   'P 1'
#
loop_
_entity.id
_entity.type
_entity.pdbx_description
1 polymer ?
#
loop_
_entity_poly.entity_id
_entity_poly.type
_entity_poly.pdbx_seq_one_letter_code
_entity_poly.pdbx_strand_id
1 'polypeptide(L)'
;MPSKIKPRLSRGVLDMKFMQRTKVKVDKEDDDEQSRALYSNEINAKMLNSNSNFIIEPSYTICAGLIDGRLSFRGMNPELELLMEQELAQKLAKVKPEQPKEVSDQDMAKAYYTNKAPSVANNMSKKFSTKNDLKRKQGNQKQQKPQFKRPRDEDDD
;
A
#
# COMPACT_ATOMS: atom_id res chain seq x y z
N MET A 1 -9.30 -2.54 -34.88
CA MET A 1 -10.20 -2.82 -33.74
C MET A 1 -11.19 -1.66 -33.63
N PRO A 2 -12.50 -1.87 -33.76
CA PRO A 2 -13.46 -0.77 -33.60
C PRO A 2 -13.41 -0.24 -32.16
N SER A 3 -13.15 1.06 -32.00
CA SER A 3 -13.15 1.73 -30.69
C SER A 3 -14.57 1.68 -30.12
N LYS A 4 -14.72 1.11 -28.92
CA LYS A 4 -16.01 1.06 -28.22
C LYS A 4 -16.39 2.47 -27.81
N ILE A 5 -17.33 3.07 -28.53
CA ILE A 5 -17.90 4.38 -28.18
C ILE A 5 -18.68 4.22 -26.88
N LYS A 6 -18.31 4.95 -25.84
CA LYS A 6 -19.05 4.97 -24.57
C LYS A 6 -20.46 5.53 -24.84
N PRO A 7 -21.53 4.91 -24.31
CA PRO A 7 -22.88 5.45 -24.48
C PRO A 7 -22.99 6.81 -23.79
N ARG A 8 -23.44 7.84 -24.53
CA ARG A 8 -23.60 9.22 -24.03
C ARG A 8 -25.02 9.72 -24.29
N LEU A 9 -25.52 10.56 -23.37
CA LEU A 9 -26.79 11.25 -23.57
C LEU A 9 -26.65 12.30 -24.66
N SER A 10 -27.75 12.59 -25.36
CA SER A 10 -27.75 13.63 -26.40
C SER A 10 -27.58 15.02 -25.78
N ARG A 11 -26.99 15.95 -26.53
CA ARG A 11 -26.73 17.31 -26.06
C ARG A 11 -28.03 18.02 -25.62
N GLY A 12 -29.11 17.85 -26.38
CA GLY A 12 -30.41 18.42 -26.04
C GLY A 12 -30.98 17.93 -24.70
N VAL A 13 -30.74 16.67 -24.32
CA VAL A 13 -31.14 16.16 -23.00
C VAL A 13 -30.26 16.75 -21.91
N LEU A 14 -28.94 16.84 -22.12
CA LEU A 14 -28.00 17.42 -21.16
C LEU A 14 -28.24 18.92 -20.89
N ASP A 15 -28.74 19.66 -21.88
CA ASP A 15 -29.05 21.08 -21.75
C ASP A 15 -30.35 21.36 -20.97
N MET A 16 -31.15 20.33 -20.67
CA MET A 16 -32.36 20.49 -19.86
C MET A 16 -32.04 20.89 -18.43
N LYS A 17 -32.91 21.71 -17.82
CA LYS A 17 -32.71 22.24 -16.45
C LYS A 17 -32.47 21.17 -15.39
N PHE A 18 -33.14 20.02 -15.52
CA PHE A 18 -32.97 18.91 -14.57
C PHE A 18 -31.65 18.14 -14.76
N MET A 19 -30.98 18.28 -15.91
CA MET A 19 -29.71 17.64 -16.24
C MET A 19 -28.48 18.50 -15.98
N GLN A 20 -28.63 19.73 -15.47
CA GLN A 20 -27.52 20.67 -15.27
C GLN A 20 -26.38 20.09 -14.42
N ARG A 21 -26.69 19.34 -13.35
CA ARG A 21 -25.66 18.67 -12.53
C ARG A 21 -24.92 17.58 -13.31
N THR A 22 -25.66 16.79 -14.09
CA THR A 22 -25.09 15.75 -14.94
C THR A 22 -24.23 16.34 -16.04
N LYS A 23 -24.67 17.45 -16.65
CA LYS A 23 -23.90 18.21 -17.64
C LYS A 23 -22.57 18.68 -17.07
N VAL A 24 -22.57 19.33 -15.91
CA VAL A 24 -21.33 19.75 -15.23
C VAL A 24 -20.40 18.56 -14.96
N LYS A 25 -20.96 17.41 -14.56
CA LYS A 25 -20.16 16.20 -14.31
C LYS A 25 -19.57 15.61 -15.59
N VAL A 26 -20.34 15.56 -16.67
CA VAL A 26 -19.91 15.04 -17.98
C VAL A 26 -18.85 15.95 -18.60
N ASP A 27 -19.07 17.27 -18.58
CA ASP A 27 -18.11 18.24 -19.11
C ASP A 27 -16.78 18.15 -18.33
N LYS A 28 -16.84 18.00 -16.99
CA LYS A 28 -15.64 17.77 -16.17
C LYS A 28 -14.90 16.47 -16.52
N GLU A 29 -15.62 15.38 -16.73
CA GLU A 29 -15.02 14.09 -17.11
C GLU A 29 -14.37 14.17 -18.50
N ASP A 30 -15.02 14.85 -19.45
CA ASP A 30 -14.44 15.12 -20.77
C ASP A 30 -13.16 15.96 -20.67
N ASP A 31 -13.16 17.02 -19.86
CA ASP A 31 -11.99 17.87 -19.63
C ASP A 31 -10.83 17.08 -18.98
N ASP A 32 -11.13 16.24 -17.99
CA ASP A 32 -10.15 15.36 -17.33
C ASP A 32 -9.59 14.31 -18.32
N GLU A 33 -10.43 13.72 -19.18
CA GLU A 33 -10.00 12.77 -20.21
C GLU A 33 -9.13 13.44 -21.28
N GLN A 34 -9.51 14.64 -21.74
CA GLN A 34 -8.72 15.42 -22.70
C GLN A 34 -7.38 15.85 -22.11
N SER A 35 -7.38 16.37 -20.89
CA SER A 35 -6.18 16.70 -20.13
C SER A 35 -5.25 15.49 -20.03
N ARG A 36 -5.79 14.33 -19.62
CA ARG A 36 -5.00 13.09 -19.51
C ARG A 36 -4.48 12.62 -20.86
N ALA A 37 -5.25 12.75 -21.94
CA ALA A 37 -4.81 12.40 -23.28
C ALA A 37 -3.67 13.32 -23.77
N LEU A 38 -3.77 14.63 -23.52
CA LEU A 38 -2.76 15.62 -23.88
C LEU A 38 -1.41 15.33 -23.20
N TYR A 39 -1.42 15.07 -21.89
CA TYR A 39 -0.19 14.82 -21.13
C TYR A 39 0.22 13.34 -21.08
N SER A 40 -0.49 12.44 -21.76
CA SER A 40 -0.22 10.99 -21.73
C SER A 40 1.18 10.62 -22.21
N ASN A 41 1.75 11.41 -23.12
CA ASN A 41 3.09 11.19 -23.68
C ASN A 41 4.21 11.81 -22.82
N GLU A 42 3.88 12.77 -21.94
CA GLU A 42 4.86 13.54 -21.16
C GLU A 42 4.99 13.01 -19.72
N ILE A 43 3.95 12.35 -19.19
CA ILE A 43 3.96 11.77 -17.84
C ILE A 43 4.66 10.40 -17.87
N ASN A 44 5.92 10.37 -17.43
CA ASN A 44 6.67 9.13 -17.27
C ASN A 44 6.21 8.35 -16.02
N ALA A 45 6.22 7.01 -16.05
CA ALA A 45 5.84 6.16 -14.92
C ALA A 45 6.64 6.44 -13.63
N LYS A 46 7.87 6.97 -13.78
CA LYS A 46 8.71 7.41 -12.65
C LYS A 46 8.17 8.66 -11.93
N MET A 47 7.47 9.55 -12.63
CA MET A 47 6.81 10.73 -12.04
C MET A 47 5.54 10.36 -11.29
N LEU A 48 4.86 9.29 -11.70
CA LEU A 48 3.65 8.83 -11.02
C LEU A 48 3.96 8.16 -9.67
N ASN A 49 5.15 7.57 -9.55
CA ASN A 49 5.61 6.85 -8.37
C ASN A 49 6.72 7.60 -7.60
N SER A 50 6.98 8.87 -7.92
CA SER A 50 7.92 9.70 -7.18
C SER A 50 7.28 10.14 -5.86
N ASN A 51 7.16 9.18 -4.92
CA ASN A 51 6.80 9.46 -3.55
C ASN A 51 8.00 10.15 -2.89
N SER A 52 7.85 11.43 -2.57
CA SER A 52 8.80 12.09 -1.67
C SER A 52 8.66 11.45 -0.29
N ASN A 53 9.78 11.02 0.31
CA ASN A 53 9.78 10.48 1.69
C ASN A 53 9.45 11.54 2.75
N PHE A 54 9.35 12.81 2.34
CA PHE A 54 9.09 13.94 3.22
C PHE A 54 7.85 14.68 2.73
N ILE A 55 7.04 15.09 3.70
CA ILE A 55 5.88 15.95 3.51
C ILE A 55 6.25 17.27 4.15
N ILE A 56 6.37 18.32 3.35
CA ILE A 56 6.62 19.67 3.84
C ILE A 56 5.26 20.36 3.93
N GLU A 57 4.73 20.46 5.14
CA GLU A 57 3.52 21.25 5.39
C GLU A 57 3.92 22.65 5.88
N PRO A 58 3.40 23.73 5.27
CA PRO A 58 3.66 25.09 5.73
C PRO A 58 2.93 25.45 7.03
N SER A 59 1.90 24.68 7.42
CA SER A 59 1.15 24.92 8.64
C SER A 59 1.77 24.20 9.84
N TYR A 60 1.64 24.81 11.01
CA TYR A 60 2.04 24.21 12.28
C TYR A 60 0.88 23.50 13.00
N THR A 61 -0.34 23.59 12.47
CA THR A 61 -1.56 23.07 13.10
C THR A 61 -1.50 21.57 13.34
N ILE A 62 -0.96 20.79 12.40
CA ILE A 62 -0.83 19.33 12.51
C ILE A 62 0.21 18.95 13.57
N CYS A 63 1.34 19.65 13.60
CA CYS A 63 2.44 19.35 14.52
C CYS A 63 2.09 19.61 15.98
N ALA A 64 1.37 20.70 16.27
CA ALA A 64 1.01 21.07 17.64
C ALA A 64 -0.42 20.68 18.06
N GLY A 65 -1.18 20.03 17.17
CA GLY A 65 -2.53 19.55 17.48
C GLY A 65 -3.48 20.68 17.90
N LEU A 66 -3.36 21.85 17.26
CA LEU A 66 -4.20 23.00 17.60
C LEU A 66 -5.67 22.71 17.28
N ILE A 67 -6.55 23.18 18.16
CA ILE A 67 -7.99 23.22 17.89
C ILE A 67 -8.22 24.35 16.88
N ASP A 68 -8.97 24.06 15.84
CA ASP A 68 -9.26 25.04 14.79
C ASP A 68 -10.46 25.93 15.19
N GLY A 69 -10.43 27.20 14.81
CA GLY A 69 -11.59 28.08 14.87
C GLY A 69 -11.93 28.70 16.24
N ARG A 70 -13.24 28.89 16.47
CA ARG A 70 -13.83 29.67 17.57
C ARG A 70 -14.31 28.75 18.69
N LEU A 71 -14.09 29.17 19.93
CA LEU A 71 -14.56 28.45 21.11
C LEU A 71 -15.64 29.27 21.83
N SER A 72 -16.70 28.59 22.27
CA SER A 72 -17.69 29.12 23.21
C SER A 72 -17.70 28.24 24.44
N PHE A 73 -17.99 28.86 25.59
CA PHE A 73 -18.10 28.16 26.85
C PHE A 73 -19.31 28.64 27.62
N ARG A 74 -19.87 27.75 28.44
CA ARG A 74 -20.93 28.04 29.42
C ARG A 74 -22.22 28.58 28.77
N GLY A 75 -22.55 28.14 27.56
CA GLY A 75 -23.79 28.49 26.89
C GLY A 75 -23.84 29.92 26.36
N MET A 76 -22.70 30.63 26.23
CA MET A 76 -22.66 31.94 25.57
C MET A 76 -23.06 31.85 24.09
N ASN A 77 -22.77 30.71 23.45
CA ASN A 77 -23.25 30.40 22.12
C ASN A 77 -23.48 28.87 22.00
N PRO A 78 -24.73 28.40 22.15
CA PRO A 78 -25.04 26.98 22.15
C PRO A 78 -24.83 26.31 20.78
N GLU A 79 -24.98 27.04 19.68
CA GLU A 79 -24.75 26.49 18.34
C GLU A 79 -23.26 26.17 18.11
N LEU A 80 -22.37 27.04 18.59
CA LEU A 80 -20.93 26.82 18.52
C LEU A 80 -20.48 25.68 19.44
N GLU A 81 -21.05 25.56 20.63
CA GLU A 81 -20.73 24.46 21.55
C GLU A 81 -21.15 23.11 20.97
N LEU A 82 -22.31 23.04 20.32
CA LEU A 82 -22.76 21.84 19.62
C LEU A 82 -21.82 21.46 18.46
N LEU A 83 -21.38 22.45 17.66
CA LEU A 83 -20.43 22.21 16.57
C LEU A 83 -19.08 21.68 17.10
N MET A 84 -18.58 22.27 18.19
CA MET A 84 -17.34 21.85 18.85
C MET A 84 -17.43 20.41 19.36
N GLU A 85 -18.57 20.03 19.96
CA GLU A 85 -18.81 18.65 20.43
C GLU A 85 -18.83 17.65 19.26
N GLN A 86 -19.50 18.00 18.16
CA GLN A 86 -19.53 17.15 16.96
C GLN A 86 -18.14 16.96 16.36
N GLU A 87 -17.31 18.00 16.31
CA GLU A 87 -15.95 17.90 15.80
C GLU A 87 -15.08 16.98 16.67
N LEU A 88 -15.19 17.10 18.00
CA LEU A 88 -14.51 16.22 18.95
C LEU A 88 -14.94 14.77 18.76
N ALA A 89 -16.24 14.51 18.61
CA ALA A 89 -16.77 13.17 18.35
C ALA A 89 -16.24 12.59 17.02
N GLN A 90 -16.15 13.39 15.96
CA GLN A 90 -15.57 12.97 14.68
C GLN A 90 -14.08 12.66 14.79
N LYS A 91 -13.31 13.46 15.54
CA LYS A 91 -11.88 13.20 15.79
C LYS A 91 -11.69 11.88 16.52
N LEU A 92 -12.47 11.62 17.56
CA LEU A 92 -12.44 10.35 18.30
C LEU A 92 -12.85 9.16 17.43
N ALA A 93 -13.87 9.30 16.58
CA ALA A 93 -14.29 8.24 15.66
C ALA A 93 -13.24 7.91 14.59
N LYS A 94 -12.43 8.89 14.15
CA LYS A 94 -11.34 8.68 13.19
C LYS A 94 -10.13 7.98 13.81
N VAL A 95 -9.93 8.11 15.12
CA VAL A 95 -8.96 7.28 15.85
C VAL A 95 -9.54 5.88 15.86
N LYS A 96 -9.05 5.02 14.96
CA LYS A 96 -9.45 3.62 14.93
C LYS A 96 -9.30 3.07 16.35
N PRO A 97 -10.35 2.49 16.96
CA PRO A 97 -10.17 1.77 18.21
C PRO A 97 -9.11 0.71 17.95
N GLU A 98 -8.06 0.69 18.76
CA GLU A 98 -7.06 -0.37 18.69
C GLU A 98 -7.81 -1.69 18.73
N GLN A 99 -7.70 -2.48 17.66
CA GLN A 99 -8.34 -3.78 17.66
C GLN A 99 -7.83 -4.54 18.89
N PRO A 100 -8.71 -5.24 19.61
CA PRO A 100 -8.29 -6.01 20.76
C PRO A 100 -7.19 -6.97 20.30
N LYS A 101 -5.96 -6.72 20.76
CA LYS A 101 -4.85 -7.62 20.52
C LYS A 101 -5.10 -8.83 21.39
N GLU A 102 -5.32 -9.98 20.74
CA GLU A 102 -5.43 -11.29 21.39
C GLU A 102 -4.19 -11.65 22.22
N VAL A 103 -3.05 -11.01 21.92
CA VAL A 103 -1.78 -11.21 22.61
C VAL A 103 -1.21 -9.85 23.01
N SER A 104 -0.99 -9.65 24.31
CA SER A 104 -0.31 -8.47 24.85
C SER A 104 1.14 -8.41 24.35
N ASP A 105 1.65 -7.20 24.07
CA ASP A 105 3.03 -7.01 23.63
C ASP A 105 4.05 -7.58 24.65
N GLN A 106 3.70 -7.58 25.94
CA GLN A 106 4.51 -8.21 26.99
C GLN A 106 4.55 -9.73 26.86
N ASP A 107 3.44 -10.37 26.49
CA ASP A 107 3.37 -11.82 26.34
C ASP A 107 4.02 -12.26 25.03
N MET A 108 3.93 -11.46 23.97
CA MET A 108 4.70 -11.65 22.74
C MET A 108 6.20 -11.51 22.99
N ALA A 109 6.63 -10.50 23.77
CA ALA A 109 8.03 -10.33 24.15
C ALA A 109 8.51 -11.49 25.02
N LYS A 110 7.74 -11.91 26.03
CA LYS A 110 8.05 -13.10 26.82
C LYS A 110 8.17 -14.31 25.91
N ALA A 111 7.20 -14.60 25.05
CA ALA A 111 7.27 -15.73 24.12
C ALA A 111 8.50 -15.66 23.21
N TYR A 112 8.91 -14.47 22.75
CA TYR A 112 10.10 -14.28 21.95
C TYR A 112 11.39 -14.60 22.72
N TYR A 113 11.52 -14.11 23.95
CA TYR A 113 12.70 -14.32 24.80
C TYR A 113 12.74 -15.70 25.47
N THR A 114 11.59 -16.23 25.90
CA THR A 114 11.46 -17.56 26.53
C THR A 114 11.67 -18.67 25.51
N ASN A 115 11.12 -18.52 24.30
CA ASN A 115 11.44 -19.42 23.19
C ASN A 115 12.79 -19.08 22.53
N LYS A 116 13.57 -18.14 23.09
CA LYS A 116 14.91 -17.69 22.66
C LYS A 116 15.04 -17.41 21.16
N ALA A 117 14.01 -17.00 20.44
CA ALA A 117 14.01 -16.84 18.97
C ALA A 117 15.12 -17.63 18.21
N PRO A 118 14.96 -18.95 18.00
CA PRO A 118 15.73 -19.60 16.95
C PRO A 118 14.93 -20.73 16.31
N SER A 119 13.61 -20.62 16.14
CA SER A 119 12.88 -21.68 15.42
C SER A 119 13.36 -21.76 13.96
N VAL A 120 13.67 -20.61 13.34
CA VAL A 120 14.25 -20.57 11.99
C VAL A 120 15.78 -20.75 12.04
N ALA A 121 16.48 -20.02 12.91
CA ALA A 121 17.94 -20.05 12.99
C ALA A 121 18.53 -21.40 13.49
N ASN A 122 17.93 -22.03 14.52
CA ASN A 122 18.39 -23.33 15.01
C ASN A 122 17.92 -24.50 14.12
N ASN A 123 16.77 -24.39 13.43
CA ASN A 123 16.42 -25.40 12.43
C ASN A 123 17.34 -25.35 11.21
N MET A 124 17.75 -24.16 10.77
CA MET A 124 18.69 -24.04 9.66
C MET A 124 20.07 -24.59 10.05
N SER A 125 20.59 -24.27 11.25
CA SER A 125 21.89 -24.82 11.69
C SER A 125 21.89 -26.36 11.78
N LYS A 126 20.79 -27.00 12.22
CA LYS A 126 20.62 -28.46 12.23
C LYS A 126 20.61 -29.10 10.83
N LYS A 127 20.06 -28.40 9.82
CA LYS A 127 20.06 -28.86 8.42
C LYS A 127 21.43 -28.77 7.75
N PHE A 128 22.29 -27.86 8.22
CA PHE A 128 23.66 -27.72 7.69
C PHE A 128 24.70 -28.54 8.45
N SER A 129 24.50 -28.84 9.74
CA SER A 129 25.41 -29.72 10.51
C SER A 129 25.32 -31.19 10.07
N THR A 130 24.12 -31.68 9.79
CA THR A 130 23.87 -33.07 9.35
C THR A 130 24.57 -33.43 8.03
N LYS A 131 24.84 -32.45 7.16
CA LYS A 131 25.55 -32.67 5.88
C LYS A 131 27.06 -32.94 6.08
N ASN A 132 27.64 -32.42 7.16
CA ASN A 132 29.04 -32.70 7.52
C ASN A 132 29.20 -34.05 8.22
N ASP A 133 28.22 -34.48 9.02
CA ASP A 133 28.26 -35.80 9.68
C ASP A 133 28.02 -36.96 8.71
N LEU A 134 27.17 -36.78 7.68
CA LEU A 134 27.01 -37.75 6.59
C LEU A 134 28.29 -37.90 5.75
N LYS A 135 29.04 -36.82 5.51
CA LYS A 135 30.35 -36.87 4.84
C LYS A 135 31.41 -37.58 5.69
N ARG A 136 31.38 -37.44 7.02
CA ARG A 136 32.30 -38.14 7.93
C ARG A 136 32.03 -39.65 7.99
N LYS A 137 30.77 -40.09 7.89
CA LYS A 137 30.42 -41.52 7.81
C LYS A 137 30.66 -42.16 6.44
N GLN A 138 30.74 -41.38 5.36
CA GLN A 138 31.10 -41.86 4.01
C GLN A 138 32.61 -41.79 3.71
N GLY A 139 33.46 -41.80 4.75
CA GLY A 139 34.89 -41.98 4.59
C GLY A 139 35.26 -43.43 4.23
N ASN A 140 34.78 -44.00 3.12
CA ASN A 140 35.50 -45.06 2.39
C ASN A 140 34.98 -45.51 1.01
N GLN A 141 34.19 -44.72 0.26
CA GLN A 141 33.90 -45.08 -1.13
C GLN A 141 34.07 -43.89 -2.08
N LYS A 142 35.22 -43.85 -2.76
CA LYS A 142 35.47 -42.95 -3.90
C LYS A 142 34.59 -43.39 -5.07
N GLN A 143 33.42 -42.79 -5.22
CA GLN A 143 32.64 -42.92 -6.46
C GLN A 143 33.22 -41.96 -7.51
N GLN A 144 33.72 -42.52 -8.60
CA GLN A 144 34.21 -41.80 -9.78
C GLN A 144 33.07 -40.95 -10.36
N LYS A 145 33.30 -39.66 -10.55
CA LYS A 145 32.31 -38.75 -11.16
C LYS A 145 32.25 -39.02 -12.68
N PRO A 146 31.06 -39.18 -13.28
CA PRO A 146 30.97 -39.32 -14.73
C PRO A 146 31.38 -38.00 -15.40
N GLN A 147 32.26 -38.06 -16.38
CA GLN A 147 32.62 -36.92 -17.22
C GLN A 147 31.62 -36.75 -18.37
N PHE A 148 31.30 -35.50 -18.68
CA PHE A 148 30.43 -35.11 -19.78
C PHE A 148 31.10 -35.43 -21.12
N LYS A 149 30.52 -36.35 -21.91
CA LYS A 149 30.99 -36.63 -23.27
C LYS A 149 30.33 -35.66 -24.24
N ARG A 150 31.14 -35.05 -25.11
CA ARG A 150 30.66 -34.16 -26.17
C ARG A 150 29.90 -34.96 -27.24
N PRO A 151 28.88 -34.38 -27.89
CA PRO A 151 28.14 -35.03 -28.97
C PRO A 151 29.05 -35.34 -30.15
N ARG A 152 28.69 -36.37 -30.92
CA ARG A 152 29.38 -36.73 -32.16
C ARG A 152 28.93 -35.77 -33.25
N ASP A 153 29.87 -35.12 -33.92
CA ASP A 153 29.60 -34.39 -35.13
C ASP A 153 29.30 -35.43 -36.23
N GLU A 154 28.10 -35.37 -36.82
CA GLU A 154 27.75 -36.17 -37.99
C GLU A 154 28.42 -35.55 -39.21
N ASP A 155 29.10 -36.39 -39.99
CA ASP A 155 29.78 -36.06 -41.23
C ASP A 155 28.75 -35.57 -42.27
N ASP A 156 29.00 -34.40 -42.88
CA ASP A 156 28.38 -33.97 -44.13
C ASP A 156 28.94 -34.83 -45.27
N ASP A 157 28.11 -35.66 -45.91
CA ASP A 157 28.18 -36.09 -47.32
C ASP A 157 26.81 -36.58 -47.81
#